data_AF-A0A2E7P716-F1
#
_entry.id   AF-A0A2E7P716-F1
#
_cell.length_a   1.000
_cell.length_b   1.000
_cell.length_c   1.000
_cell.angle_alpha   90.00
_cell.angle_beta   90.00
_cell.angle_gamma   90.00
#
_symmetry.space_group_name_H-M   'P 1'
#
loop_
_entity.id
_entity.type
_entity.pdbx_description
1 polymer ?
#
loop_
_entity_poly.entity_id
_entity_poly.type
_entity_poly.pdbx_seq_one_letter_code
_entity_poly.pdbx_strand_id
1 'polypeptide(L)'
;MPAKAFSALHDRDIRTVKQCPPFIDAMAHGFMILLPCDVQVDKGSFSWDWEAPATTVEGHPRAPLSFHPPAQVTGTPFEHGDALVLKFNSFWTIELEPGWSLFATHPVNRHDLPFRLLSGLVDADQFHDAGINFPAVWTDEEFVGVLPKGMPVAQCMPVPRERPVLHFDTLEGAAATRYSQTVADVLAAPNVYRKQYRQRK
;
A
#
# COMPACT_ATOMS: atom_id res chain seq x y z
N MET A 1 16.79 7.33 8.76
CA MET A 1 16.62 6.24 9.75
C MET A 1 17.97 5.53 10.01
N PRO A 2 18.41 5.41 11.27
CA PRO A 2 19.63 4.70 11.64
C PRO A 2 19.46 3.18 11.59
N ALA A 3 20.56 2.43 11.50
CA ALA A 3 20.52 0.95 11.43
C ALA A 3 20.38 0.28 12.80
N LYS A 4 20.79 0.97 13.87
CA LYS A 4 20.66 0.54 15.27
C LYS A 4 20.21 1.73 16.13
N ALA A 5 19.65 1.44 17.30
CA ALA A 5 19.28 2.41 18.32
C ALA A 5 19.38 1.77 19.71
N PHE A 6 19.73 2.56 20.72
CA PHE A 6 19.82 2.10 22.10
C PHE A 6 18.44 1.69 22.64
N SER A 7 18.37 0.53 23.29
CA SER A 7 17.17 0.06 23.99
C SER A 7 17.47 -0.02 25.48
N ALA A 8 16.81 0.83 26.27
CA ALA A 8 16.89 0.78 27.73
C ALA A 8 16.45 -0.58 28.29
N LEU A 9 15.46 -1.23 27.66
CA LEU A 9 14.97 -2.55 28.07
C LEU A 9 16.05 -3.65 27.97
N HIS A 10 16.94 -3.55 26.99
CA HIS A 10 17.98 -4.54 26.75
C HIS A 10 19.37 -4.06 27.17
N ASP A 11 19.46 -2.84 27.68
CA ASP A 11 20.70 -2.11 28.00
C ASP A 11 21.78 -2.21 26.91
N ARG A 12 21.35 -2.11 25.65
CA ARG A 12 22.25 -2.20 24.47
C ARG A 12 21.61 -1.62 23.23
N ASP A 13 22.45 -1.37 22.22
CA ASP A 13 21.98 -1.09 20.87
C ASP A 13 21.30 -2.31 20.25
N ILE A 14 20.03 -2.11 19.86
CA ILE A 14 19.25 -3.07 19.10
C ILE A 14 19.10 -2.60 17.65
N ARG A 15 18.73 -3.52 16.78
CA ARG A 15 18.48 -3.21 15.36
C ARG A 15 17.15 -2.51 15.21
N THR A 16 17.11 -1.53 14.32
CA THR A 16 15.86 -0.88 13.94
C THR A 16 15.18 -1.64 12.80
N VAL A 17 13.94 -1.25 12.51
CA VAL A 17 13.17 -1.78 11.38
C VAL A 17 13.87 -1.61 10.02
N LYS A 18 14.85 -0.68 9.91
CA LYS A 18 15.74 -0.54 8.74
C LYS A 18 16.48 -1.83 8.38
N GLN A 19 16.65 -2.76 9.33
CA GLN A 19 17.28 -4.05 9.07
C GLN A 19 16.29 -5.21 8.98
N CYS A 20 14.99 -4.97 9.08
CA CYS A 20 13.96 -6.01 9.02
C CYS A 20 13.66 -6.36 7.54
N PRO A 21 14.10 -7.52 7.03
CA PRO A 21 13.91 -7.84 5.63
C PRO A 21 12.44 -7.91 5.21
N PRO A 22 11.52 -8.55 5.97
CA PRO A 22 10.09 -8.55 5.63
C PRO A 22 9.49 -7.14 5.47
N PHE A 23 9.92 -6.19 6.30
CA PHE A 23 9.44 -4.80 6.22
C PHE A 23 9.87 -4.13 4.90
N ILE A 24 11.16 -4.26 4.55
CA ILE A 24 11.72 -3.67 3.32
C ILE A 24 11.13 -4.38 2.09
N ASP A 25 11.03 -5.70 2.13
CA ASP A 25 10.47 -6.51 1.04
C ASP A 25 9.02 -6.14 0.78
N ALA A 26 8.22 -5.90 1.83
CA ALA A 26 6.85 -5.44 1.68
C ALA A 26 6.77 -4.04 1.06
N MET A 27 7.62 -3.10 1.48
CA MET A 27 7.67 -1.74 0.89
C MET A 27 8.12 -1.73 -0.57
N ALA A 28 8.93 -2.70 -0.99
CA ALA A 28 9.44 -2.83 -2.35
C ALA A 28 8.63 -3.80 -3.21
N HIS A 29 7.55 -4.38 -2.69
CA HIS A 29 6.77 -5.38 -3.43
C HIS A 29 5.76 -4.72 -4.38
N GLY A 30 5.54 -5.35 -5.54
CA GLY A 30 4.60 -4.84 -6.52
C GLY A 30 5.14 -3.57 -7.19
N PHE A 31 4.24 -2.65 -7.52
CA PHE A 31 4.57 -1.36 -8.11
C PHE A 31 3.74 -0.25 -7.48
N MET A 32 4.17 1.00 -7.68
CA MET A 32 3.51 2.16 -7.10
C MET A 32 2.77 2.94 -8.17
N ILE A 33 1.56 3.36 -7.85
CA ILE A 33 0.87 4.44 -8.56
C ILE A 33 1.27 5.74 -7.91
N LEU A 34 1.75 6.68 -8.72
CA LEU A 34 2.30 7.95 -8.26
C LEU A 34 1.39 9.11 -8.65
N LEU A 35 1.38 10.15 -7.83
CA LEU A 35 0.69 11.39 -8.13
C LEU A 35 1.32 12.07 -9.37
N PRO A 36 0.56 12.45 -10.41
CA PRO A 36 1.12 12.91 -11.67
C PRO A 36 1.63 14.36 -11.64
N CYS A 37 1.14 15.17 -10.71
CA CYS A 37 1.46 16.58 -10.56
C CYS A 37 1.40 17.00 -9.07
N ASP A 38 1.87 18.20 -8.78
CA ASP A 38 1.73 18.79 -7.45
C ASP A 38 0.25 19.14 -7.21
N VAL A 39 -0.27 18.81 -6.02
CA VAL A 39 -1.59 19.23 -5.56
C VAL A 39 -1.44 20.09 -4.33
N GLN A 40 -1.87 21.34 -4.44
CA GLN A 40 -1.98 22.27 -3.31
C GLN A 40 -3.23 21.91 -2.50
N VAL A 41 -3.07 21.85 -1.18
CA VAL A 41 -4.15 21.60 -0.25
C VAL A 41 -4.18 22.73 0.77
N ASP A 42 -5.38 23.23 1.03
CA ASP A 42 -5.67 24.21 2.08
C ASP A 42 -6.97 23.80 2.79
N LYS A 43 -6.83 23.12 3.94
CA LYS A 43 -7.94 22.74 4.82
C LYS A 43 -9.11 22.06 4.10
N GLY A 44 -8.80 20.97 3.39
CA GLY A 44 -9.80 20.21 2.62
C GLY A 44 -10.17 20.80 1.26
N SER A 45 -9.62 21.97 0.89
CA SER A 45 -9.66 22.49 -0.48
C SER A 45 -8.47 21.98 -1.27
N PHE A 46 -8.69 21.51 -2.50
CA PHE A 46 -7.66 20.93 -3.36
C PHE A 46 -7.56 21.72 -4.66
N SER A 47 -6.35 22.13 -5.04
CA SER A 47 -6.08 22.77 -6.33
C SER A 47 -4.78 22.27 -6.94
N TRP A 48 -4.66 22.37 -8.25
CA TRP A 48 -3.46 21.98 -8.99
C TRP A 48 -3.33 22.86 -10.21
N ASP A 49 -2.08 23.16 -10.58
CA ASP A 49 -1.76 23.75 -11.87
C ASP A 49 -1.02 22.67 -12.68
N TRP A 50 -1.77 21.97 -13.52
CA TRP A 50 -1.23 20.89 -14.32
C TRP A 50 -1.77 20.95 -15.73
N GLU A 51 -0.88 21.28 -16.66
CA GLU A 51 -1.12 21.11 -18.09
C GLU A 51 -1.07 19.60 -18.42
N ALA A 52 -2.21 18.94 -18.24
CA ALA A 52 -2.35 17.53 -18.57
C ALA A 52 -2.01 17.30 -20.05
N PRO A 53 -1.18 16.29 -20.38
CA PRO A 53 -0.80 15.98 -21.76
C PRO A 53 -2.01 15.82 -22.67
N ALA A 54 -1.85 16.15 -23.96
CA ALA A 54 -2.89 15.95 -24.96
C ALA A 54 -3.31 14.47 -24.99
N THR A 55 -4.62 14.21 -24.86
CA THR A 55 -5.18 12.86 -24.95
C THR A 55 -5.72 12.62 -26.35
N THR A 56 -5.49 11.43 -26.89
CA THR A 56 -6.09 10.99 -28.16
C THR A 56 -7.49 10.39 -27.97
N VAL A 57 -7.92 10.22 -26.72
CA VAL A 57 -9.19 9.62 -26.32
C VAL A 57 -10.05 10.67 -25.64
N GLU A 58 -11.31 10.77 -26.08
CA GLU A 58 -12.32 11.63 -25.47
C GLU A 58 -12.74 11.08 -24.10
N GLY A 59 -12.91 11.96 -23.12
CA GLY A 59 -13.36 11.57 -21.77
C GLY A 59 -12.29 10.94 -20.87
N HIS A 60 -11.04 10.82 -21.33
CA HIS A 60 -9.93 10.41 -20.45
C HIS A 60 -9.79 11.40 -19.28
N PRO A 61 -9.61 10.93 -18.03
CA PRO A 61 -9.42 11.81 -16.88
C PRO A 61 -8.31 12.84 -17.15
N ARG A 62 -8.57 14.10 -16.77
CA ARG A 62 -7.59 15.21 -16.85
C ARG A 62 -7.24 15.83 -15.50
N ALA A 63 -7.99 15.46 -14.46
CA ALA A 63 -7.75 15.88 -13.09
C ALA A 63 -7.01 14.77 -12.33
N PRO A 64 -6.00 15.08 -11.50
CA PRO A 64 -5.32 14.09 -10.66
C PRO A 64 -6.27 13.50 -9.61
N LEU A 65 -7.29 14.25 -9.22
CA LEU A 65 -8.25 13.92 -8.18
C LEU A 65 -9.68 14.05 -8.68
N SER A 66 -10.58 13.29 -8.08
CA SER A 66 -12.01 13.45 -8.18
C SER A 66 -12.65 13.16 -6.82
N PHE A 67 -13.86 13.66 -6.61
CA PHE A 67 -14.55 13.56 -5.33
C PHE A 67 -15.87 12.83 -5.51
N HIS A 68 -16.18 11.96 -4.56
CA HIS A 68 -17.47 11.31 -4.46
C HIS A 68 -18.33 11.98 -3.39
N PRO A 69 -19.66 12.08 -3.60
CA PRO A 69 -20.54 12.62 -2.58
C PRO A 69 -20.53 11.70 -1.35
N PRO A 70 -20.64 12.26 -0.12
CA PRO A 70 -20.61 11.48 1.13
C PRO A 70 -21.62 10.32 1.15
N ALA A 71 -22.76 10.49 0.45
CA ALA A 71 -23.80 9.47 0.30
C ALA A 71 -23.31 8.10 -0.21
N GLN A 72 -22.16 8.03 -0.89
CA GLN A 72 -21.61 6.75 -1.37
C GLN A 72 -21.01 5.87 -0.27
N VAL A 73 -20.72 6.45 0.90
CA VAL A 73 -20.15 5.71 2.05
C VAL A 73 -21.09 5.67 3.25
N THR A 74 -22.33 6.12 3.10
CA THR A 74 -23.34 6.09 4.17
C THR A 74 -23.52 4.68 4.74
N GLY A 75 -23.47 4.57 6.07
CA GLY A 75 -23.58 3.31 6.81
C GLY A 75 -22.32 2.44 6.78
N THR A 76 -21.22 2.92 6.20
CA THR A 76 -19.92 2.21 6.21
C THR A 76 -19.00 2.79 7.28
N PRO A 77 -17.95 2.07 7.70
CA PRO A 77 -16.91 2.62 8.60
C PRO A 77 -16.16 3.84 8.05
N PHE A 78 -16.39 4.22 6.78
CA PHE A 78 -15.78 5.37 6.12
C PHE A 78 -16.66 6.61 6.12
N GLU A 79 -17.87 6.53 6.68
CA GLU A 79 -18.75 7.69 6.85
C GLU A 79 -18.14 8.63 7.91
N HIS A 80 -17.78 9.84 7.50
CA HIS A 80 -17.24 10.87 8.38
C HIS A 80 -17.92 12.22 8.13
N GLY A 81 -19.12 12.40 8.65
CA GLY A 81 -19.91 13.61 8.44
C GLY A 81 -20.07 13.93 6.95
N ASP A 82 -19.78 15.18 6.57
CA ASP A 82 -19.83 15.65 5.18
C ASP A 82 -18.49 15.46 4.43
N ALA A 83 -17.53 14.70 4.98
CA ALA A 83 -16.23 14.51 4.37
C ALA A 83 -16.35 13.84 2.98
N LEU A 84 -15.76 14.48 1.98
CA LEU A 84 -15.71 13.95 0.62
C LEU A 84 -14.80 12.71 0.58
N VAL A 85 -15.26 11.68 -0.12
CA VAL A 85 -14.41 10.53 -0.45
C VAL A 85 -13.53 10.93 -1.62
N LEU A 86 -12.25 11.12 -1.33
CA LEU A 86 -11.23 11.46 -2.31
C LEU A 86 -11.00 10.25 -3.22
N LYS A 87 -10.79 10.49 -4.51
CA LYS A 87 -10.35 9.47 -5.46
C LYS A 87 -9.19 10.01 -6.26
N PHE A 88 -8.06 9.31 -6.19
CA PHE A 88 -6.94 9.56 -7.07
C PHE A 88 -7.22 8.91 -8.43
N ASN A 89 -7.23 9.73 -9.48
CA ASN A 89 -7.43 9.23 -10.82
C ASN A 89 -6.14 8.61 -11.35
N SER A 90 -6.26 7.41 -11.93
CA SER A 90 -5.15 6.81 -12.65
C SER A 90 -5.18 7.21 -14.11
N PHE A 91 -3.99 7.35 -14.67
CA PHE A 91 -3.75 7.60 -16.09
C PHE A 91 -3.18 6.35 -16.77
N TRP A 92 -3.27 5.20 -16.09
CA TRP A 92 -2.75 3.91 -16.53
C TRP A 92 -3.89 2.89 -16.61
N THR A 93 -3.92 2.18 -17.73
CA THR A 93 -4.50 0.84 -17.80
C THR A 93 -3.53 -0.16 -17.20
N ILE A 94 -4.05 -1.26 -16.65
CA ILE A 94 -3.25 -2.31 -16.01
C ILE A 94 -3.80 -3.64 -16.48
N GLU A 95 -2.96 -4.42 -17.14
CA GLU A 95 -3.29 -5.77 -17.62
C GLU A 95 -2.49 -6.79 -16.81
N LEU A 96 -3.13 -7.88 -16.42
CA LEU A 96 -2.51 -9.02 -15.74
C LEU A 96 -2.78 -10.31 -16.50
N GLU A 97 -1.95 -11.32 -16.24
CA GLU A 97 -2.13 -12.68 -16.77
C GLU A 97 -3.47 -13.29 -16.30
N PRO A 98 -4.09 -14.17 -17.11
CA PRO A 98 -5.32 -14.85 -16.73
C PRO A 98 -5.26 -15.51 -15.36
N GLY A 99 -6.30 -15.30 -14.54
CA GLY A 99 -6.38 -15.87 -13.20
C GLY A 99 -5.75 -15.02 -12.09
N TRP A 100 -5.25 -13.83 -12.41
CA TRP A 100 -4.70 -12.88 -11.46
C TRP A 100 -5.60 -11.67 -11.26
N SER A 101 -5.59 -11.15 -10.04
CA SER A 101 -6.25 -9.89 -9.68
C SER A 101 -5.20 -8.89 -9.19
N LEU A 102 -5.44 -7.61 -9.44
CA LEU A 102 -4.67 -6.51 -8.88
C LEU A 102 -5.18 -6.20 -7.48
N PHE A 103 -4.37 -6.45 -6.47
CA PHE A 103 -4.63 -5.95 -5.12
C PHE A 103 -3.97 -4.59 -4.95
N ALA A 104 -4.79 -3.54 -4.87
CA ALA A 104 -4.36 -2.18 -4.62
C ALA A 104 -4.59 -1.82 -3.16
N THR A 105 -3.56 -1.31 -2.49
CA THR A 105 -3.63 -0.91 -1.08
C THR A 105 -2.83 0.36 -0.83
N HIS A 106 -3.01 0.93 0.36
CA HIS A 106 -2.22 2.06 0.81
C HIS A 106 -0.72 1.71 0.81
N PRO A 107 0.18 2.61 0.39
CA PRO A 107 1.61 2.35 0.40
C PRO A 107 2.07 1.78 1.74
N VAL A 108 2.59 0.54 1.71
CA VAL A 108 2.82 -0.26 2.90
C VAL A 108 3.84 0.44 3.80
N ASN A 109 3.52 0.53 5.09
CA ASN A 109 4.31 1.21 6.12
C ASN A 109 4.52 2.74 5.89
N ARG A 110 3.71 3.40 5.05
CA ARG A 110 3.68 4.88 4.91
C ARG A 110 2.52 5.50 5.65
N HIS A 111 2.69 5.69 6.96
CA HIS A 111 1.66 6.28 7.83
C HIS A 111 1.68 7.82 7.86
N ASP A 112 2.65 8.43 7.17
CA ASP A 112 2.90 9.87 7.14
C ASP A 112 2.05 10.65 6.11
N LEU A 113 1.27 9.94 5.29
CA LEU A 113 0.44 10.56 4.25
C LEU A 113 -0.85 11.13 4.86
N PRO A 114 -1.36 12.28 4.38
CA PRO A 114 -2.56 12.94 4.92
C PRO A 114 -3.87 12.29 4.45
N PHE A 115 -3.78 11.08 3.89
CA PHE A 115 -4.89 10.27 3.44
C PHE A 115 -4.60 8.80 3.70
N ARG A 116 -5.66 8.00 3.71
CA ARG A 116 -5.61 6.54 3.74
C ARG A 116 -6.33 5.97 2.53
N LEU A 117 -5.60 5.28 1.67
CA LEU A 117 -6.20 4.61 0.52
C LEU A 117 -7.06 3.41 0.97
N LEU A 118 -8.22 3.26 0.34
CA LEU A 118 -9.11 2.14 0.53
C LEU A 118 -8.62 0.94 -0.27
N SER A 119 -8.36 -0.18 0.42
CA SER A 119 -7.84 -1.36 -0.27
C SER A 119 -8.92 -2.00 -1.14
N GLY A 120 -8.54 -2.37 -2.36
CA GLY A 120 -9.44 -2.92 -3.36
C GLY A 120 -8.79 -4.05 -4.15
N LEU A 121 -9.63 -4.91 -4.72
CA LEU A 121 -9.24 -5.98 -5.62
C LEU A 121 -9.90 -5.73 -6.97
N VAL A 122 -9.12 -5.76 -8.05
CA VAL A 122 -9.61 -5.59 -9.42
C VAL A 122 -9.17 -6.78 -10.25
N ASP A 123 -10.09 -7.45 -10.92
CA ASP A 123 -9.77 -8.52 -11.87
C ASP A 123 -9.19 -7.93 -13.16
N ALA A 124 -7.94 -7.48 -13.08
CA ALA A 124 -7.23 -6.75 -14.14
C ALA A 124 -6.78 -7.64 -15.32
N ASP A 125 -7.01 -8.96 -15.25
CA ASP A 125 -6.99 -9.84 -16.42
C ASP A 125 -8.22 -9.63 -17.32
N GLN A 126 -9.34 -9.12 -16.77
CA GLN A 126 -10.59 -8.86 -17.50
C GLN A 126 -10.96 -7.37 -17.58
N PHE A 127 -10.55 -6.57 -16.59
CA PHE A 127 -10.78 -5.13 -16.51
C PHE A 127 -9.46 -4.37 -16.72
N HIS A 128 -8.96 -4.36 -17.96
CA HIS A 128 -7.71 -3.69 -18.32
C HIS A 128 -7.88 -2.56 -19.34
N ASP A 129 -8.98 -2.51 -20.09
CA ASP A 129 -9.20 -1.47 -21.12
C ASP A 129 -9.59 -0.10 -20.55
N ALA A 130 -9.81 0.00 -19.24
CA ALA A 130 -10.20 1.23 -18.55
C ALA A 130 -9.24 1.54 -17.38
N GLY A 131 -9.10 2.83 -17.07
CA GLY A 131 -8.29 3.29 -15.95
C GLY A 131 -8.85 2.83 -14.60
N ILE A 132 -7.99 2.27 -13.76
CA ILE A 132 -8.34 1.88 -12.37
C ILE A 132 -8.10 3.07 -11.45
N ASN A 133 -9.12 3.55 -10.76
CA ASN A 133 -8.98 4.68 -9.84
C ASN A 133 -8.85 4.23 -8.38
N PHE A 134 -8.25 5.07 -7.55
CA PHE A 134 -7.84 4.72 -6.20
C PHE A 134 -8.54 5.59 -5.16
N PRO A 135 -9.66 5.13 -4.58
CA PRO A 135 -10.38 5.87 -3.56
C PRO A 135 -9.61 5.91 -2.24
N ALA A 136 -9.71 7.01 -1.52
CA ALA A 136 -9.03 7.27 -0.26
C ALA A 136 -9.91 8.10 0.68
N VAL A 137 -9.70 7.91 1.97
CA VAL A 137 -10.22 8.77 3.02
C VAL A 137 -9.17 9.83 3.31
N TRP A 138 -9.57 11.10 3.30
CA TRP A 138 -8.70 12.17 3.78
C TRP A 138 -8.66 12.12 5.31
N THR A 139 -7.46 12.16 5.90
CA THR A 139 -7.29 11.92 7.35
C THR A 139 -6.74 13.11 8.12
N ASP A 140 -6.40 14.21 7.43
CA ASP A 140 -5.84 15.41 8.05
C ASP A 140 -6.57 16.66 7.53
N GLU A 141 -7.74 16.95 8.12
CA GLU A 141 -8.63 18.06 7.71
C GLU A 141 -7.95 19.43 7.79
N GLU A 142 -6.97 19.59 8.67
CA GLU A 142 -6.24 20.85 8.88
C GLU A 142 -4.97 20.95 8.02
N PHE A 143 -4.68 19.96 7.17
CA PHE A 143 -3.51 19.97 6.33
C PHE A 143 -3.50 21.18 5.39
N VAL A 144 -2.39 21.92 5.44
CA VAL A 144 -2.07 23.02 4.51
C VAL A 144 -0.68 22.74 3.94
N GLY A 145 -0.58 22.55 2.63
CA GLY A 145 0.69 22.22 1.99
C GLY A 145 0.54 21.69 0.58
N VAL A 146 1.61 21.05 0.10
CA VAL A 146 1.67 20.45 -1.24
C VAL A 146 1.80 18.95 -1.11
N LEU A 147 0.98 18.21 -1.84
CA LEU A 147 1.24 16.81 -2.19
C LEU A 147 2.15 16.81 -3.42
N PRO A 148 3.46 16.51 -3.29
CA PRO A 148 4.37 16.56 -4.43
C PRO A 148 4.05 15.52 -5.50
N LYS A 149 4.28 15.90 -6.76
CA LYS A 149 4.41 15.01 -7.91
C LYS A 149 5.35 13.86 -7.57
N GLY A 150 4.96 12.65 -7.94
CA GLY A 150 5.70 11.44 -7.64
C GLY A 150 5.43 10.89 -6.24
N MET A 151 4.57 11.53 -5.42
CA MET A 151 4.10 10.95 -4.16
C MET A 151 3.44 9.59 -4.43
N PRO A 152 3.82 8.52 -3.70
CA PRO A 152 3.12 7.24 -3.78
C PRO A 152 1.69 7.37 -3.29
N VAL A 153 0.74 7.03 -4.16
CA VAL A 153 -0.69 7.05 -3.88
C VAL A 153 -1.18 5.65 -3.51
N ALA A 154 -0.84 4.66 -4.33
CA ALA A 154 -1.25 3.27 -4.16
C ALA A 154 -0.06 2.34 -4.36
N GLN A 155 -0.03 1.25 -3.60
CA GLN A 155 0.83 0.11 -3.85
C GLN A 155 0.00 -1.03 -4.40
N CYS A 156 0.38 -1.49 -5.58
CA CYS A 156 -0.35 -2.47 -6.36
C CYS A 156 0.44 -3.77 -6.46
N MET A 157 -0.20 -4.89 -6.14
CA MET A 157 0.40 -6.22 -6.13
C MET A 157 -0.49 -7.19 -6.92
N PRO A 158 0.05 -7.90 -7.93
CA PRO A 158 -0.66 -9.03 -8.52
C PRO A 158 -0.83 -10.14 -7.48
N VAL A 159 -2.04 -10.64 -7.32
CA VAL A 159 -2.36 -11.79 -6.46
C VAL A 159 -3.14 -12.84 -7.24
N PRO A 160 -2.93 -14.14 -6.99
CA PRO A 160 -3.73 -15.18 -7.63
C PRO A 160 -5.19 -15.05 -7.16
N ARG A 161 -6.14 -15.21 -8.08
CA ARG A 161 -7.57 -15.29 -7.76
C ARG A 161 -7.91 -16.59 -7.04
N GLU A 162 -7.20 -17.66 -7.39
CA GLU A 162 -7.35 -18.96 -6.74
C GLU A 162 -6.89 -18.88 -5.28
N ARG A 163 -7.80 -19.26 -4.37
CA ARG A 163 -7.49 -19.32 -2.95
C ARG A 163 -6.80 -20.64 -2.63
N PRO A 164 -5.66 -20.62 -1.92
CA PRO A 164 -5.01 -21.85 -1.51
C PRO A 164 -5.91 -22.62 -0.52
N VAL A 165 -5.89 -23.95 -0.62
CA VAL A 165 -6.48 -24.82 0.40
C VAL A 165 -5.62 -24.73 1.66
N LEU A 166 -6.24 -24.26 2.75
CA LEU A 166 -5.56 -24.12 4.04
C LEU A 166 -5.70 -25.43 4.83
N HIS A 167 -4.57 -25.93 5.32
CA HIS A 167 -4.53 -27.06 6.24
C HIS A 167 -4.20 -26.54 7.64
N PHE A 168 -5.10 -26.81 8.58
CA PHE A 168 -4.93 -26.47 9.99
C PHE A 168 -4.77 -27.77 10.79
N ASP A 169 -3.79 -27.82 11.67
CA ASP A 169 -3.49 -28.99 12.49
C ASP A 169 -2.89 -28.57 13.83
N THR A 170 -2.83 -29.52 14.76
CA THR A 170 -2.17 -29.33 16.06
C THR A 170 -0.65 -29.32 15.87
N LEU A 171 0.03 -28.37 16.51
CA LEU A 171 1.49 -28.31 16.49
C LEU A 171 2.09 -29.41 17.37
N GLU A 172 2.29 -30.60 16.80
CA GLU A 172 2.83 -31.75 17.52
C GLU A 172 3.88 -32.54 16.72
N GLY A 173 4.47 -33.56 17.37
CA GLY A 173 5.46 -34.45 16.78
C GLY A 173 6.61 -33.71 16.10
N ALA A 174 6.93 -34.11 14.86
CA ALA A 174 8.04 -33.54 14.10
C ALA A 174 7.88 -32.04 13.80
N ALA A 175 6.65 -31.54 13.68
CA ALA A 175 6.40 -30.11 13.44
C ALA A 175 6.76 -29.26 14.67
N ALA A 176 6.39 -29.72 15.86
CA ALA A 176 6.76 -29.06 17.13
C ALA A 176 8.29 -29.04 17.34
N THR A 177 8.98 -30.12 16.98
CA THR A 177 10.45 -30.17 17.03
C THR A 177 11.08 -29.14 16.08
N ARG A 178 10.62 -29.07 14.83
CA ARG A 178 11.12 -28.08 13.86
C ARG A 178 10.86 -26.64 14.30
N TYR A 179 9.68 -26.37 14.87
CA TYR A 179 9.35 -25.06 15.42
C TYR A 179 10.34 -24.67 16.53
N SER A 180 10.53 -25.54 17.52
CA SER A 180 11.43 -25.28 18.65
C SER A 180 12.86 -25.03 18.19
N GLN A 181 13.35 -25.82 17.24
CA GLN A 181 14.68 -25.62 16.66
C GLN A 181 14.80 -24.27 15.94
N THR A 182 13.82 -23.93 15.09
CA THR A 182 13.82 -22.68 14.34
C THR A 182 13.82 -21.46 15.28
N VAL A 183 13.02 -21.51 16.34
CA VAL A 183 12.98 -20.44 17.36
C VAL A 183 14.32 -20.33 18.07
N ALA A 184 14.91 -21.45 18.49
CA ALA A 184 16.22 -21.48 19.13
C ALA A 184 17.30 -20.86 18.24
N ASP A 185 17.33 -21.23 16.95
CA ASP A 185 18.29 -20.70 15.99
C ASP A 185 18.14 -19.18 15.80
N VAL A 186 16.90 -18.71 15.63
CA VAL A 186 16.59 -17.27 15.48
C VAL A 186 17.00 -16.46 16.71
N LEU A 187 16.85 -17.02 17.91
CA LEU A 187 17.27 -16.37 19.16
C LEU A 187 18.80 -16.42 19.36
N ALA A 188 19.44 -17.51 18.94
CA ALA A 188 20.87 -17.72 19.11
C ALA A 188 21.73 -16.82 18.20
N ALA A 189 21.24 -16.46 17.00
CA ALA A 189 22.02 -15.71 16.04
C ALA A 189 21.25 -14.59 15.32
N PRO A 190 21.90 -13.45 15.06
CA PRO A 190 21.28 -12.41 14.26
C PRO A 190 21.13 -12.80 12.78
N ASN A 191 20.12 -12.23 12.11
CA ASN A 191 19.88 -12.34 10.66
C ASN A 191 19.60 -13.78 10.16
N VAL A 192 19.21 -14.71 11.02
CA VAL A 192 18.88 -16.09 10.64
C VAL A 192 17.85 -16.12 9.52
N TYR A 193 16.72 -15.42 9.68
CA TYR A 193 15.72 -15.26 8.61
C TYR A 193 16.35 -14.79 7.29
N ARG A 194 17.13 -13.70 7.34
CA ARG A 194 17.77 -13.11 6.14
C ARG A 194 18.74 -14.07 5.45
N LYS A 195 19.48 -14.87 6.22
CA LYS A 195 20.55 -15.74 5.70
C LYS A 195 20.04 -17.08 5.20
N GLN A 196 19.04 -17.65 5.86
CA GLN A 196 18.60 -19.03 5.63
C GLN A 196 17.24 -19.12 4.95
N TYR A 197 16.34 -18.15 5.14
CA TYR A 197 14.93 -18.26 4.74
C TYR A 197 14.50 -17.24 3.70
N ARG A 198 15.06 -16.02 3.72
CA ARG A 198 14.70 -14.98 2.76
C ARG A 198 15.17 -15.40 1.36
N GLN A 199 14.22 -15.70 0.50
CA GLN A 199 14.49 -15.89 -0.93
C GLN A 199 14.78 -14.54 -1.58
N ARG A 200 15.87 -14.44 -2.35
CA ARG A 200 16.16 -13.23 -3.13
C ARG A 200 15.31 -13.27 -4.38
N LYS A 201 14.52 -12.22 -4.60
CA LYS A 201 13.83 -11.96 -5.87
C LYS A 201 14.83 -11.49 -6.91
#